data_AF-A0A5C3NB88-F1
#
_entry.id   AF-A0A5C3NB88-F1
#
_cell.length_a   1.000
_cell.length_b   1.000
_cell.length_c   1.000
_cell.angle_alpha   90.00
_cell.angle_beta   90.00
_cell.angle_gamma   90.00
#
_symmetry.space_group_name_H-M   'P 1'
#
loop_
_entity.id
_entity.type
_entity.pdbx_description
1 polymer ?
#
loop_
_entity_poly.entity_id
_entity_poly.type
_entity_poly.pdbx_seq_one_letter_code
_entity_poly.pdbx_strand_id
1 'polypeptide(L)'
;MSSSEMEGLLIETFAMSRASSMPPSSLYKAAMQSRPSLKAKLSKVEWVARIESVLADARERCGVFERVESSGKDNSDRPLEAQWFYVPERDEDQERAELIRSMMPRLEKRKETRKYKQYYWQPLDKMSKWDPEDEM
;
A
#
# COMPACT_ATOMS: atom_id res chain seq x y z
N MET A 1 13.62 13.28 -14.33
CA MET A 1 12.77 12.08 -14.46
C MET A 1 11.38 12.58 -14.75
N SER A 2 10.80 12.18 -15.88
CA SER A 2 9.45 12.57 -16.27
C SER A 2 8.39 11.94 -15.37
N SER A 3 7.14 12.43 -15.42
CA SER A 3 6.04 11.81 -14.65
C SER A 3 5.79 10.36 -15.09
N SER A 4 5.85 10.05 -16.38
CA SER A 4 5.66 8.68 -16.90
C SER A 4 6.77 7.73 -16.50
N GLU A 5 8.04 8.18 -16.50
CA GLU A 5 9.16 7.38 -15.96
C GLU A 5 8.98 7.08 -14.48
N MET A 6 8.45 8.04 -13.72
CA MET A 6 8.18 7.89 -12.30
C MET A 6 7.03 6.92 -12.05
N GLU A 7 5.96 7.01 -12.84
CA GLU A 7 4.83 6.09 -12.79
C GLU A 7 5.29 4.64 -13.02
N GLY A 8 6.08 4.40 -14.07
CA GLY A 8 6.64 3.07 -14.36
C GLY A 8 7.49 2.53 -13.20
N LEU A 9 8.35 3.39 -12.60
CA LEU A 9 9.12 3.02 -11.42
C LEU A 9 8.23 2.65 -10.23
N LEU A 10 7.13 3.37 -10.00
CA LEU A 10 6.21 3.08 -8.89
C LEU A 10 5.46 1.77 -9.11
N ILE A 11 5.02 1.48 -10.33
CA ILE A 11 4.40 0.20 -10.71
C ILE A 11 5.38 -0.96 -10.46
N GLU A 12 6.61 -0.84 -10.96
CA GLU A 12 7.69 -1.80 -10.71
C GLU A 12 7.93 -2.00 -9.20
N THR A 13 7.98 -0.91 -8.44
CA THR A 13 8.18 -0.95 -6.98
C THR A 13 7.06 -1.70 -6.27
N PHE A 14 5.80 -1.53 -6.68
CA PHE A 14 4.68 -2.33 -6.19
C PHE A 14 4.85 -3.81 -6.54
N ALA A 15 5.19 -4.13 -7.79
CA ALA A 15 5.37 -5.51 -8.23
C ALA A 15 6.48 -6.22 -7.44
N MET A 16 7.63 -5.57 -7.27
CA MET A 16 8.80 -6.11 -6.56
C MET A 16 8.57 -6.26 -5.06
N SER A 17 7.88 -5.31 -4.42
CA SER A 17 7.58 -5.41 -2.98
C SER A 17 6.57 -6.52 -2.68
N ARG A 18 5.77 -6.92 -3.68
CA ARG A 18 4.66 -7.87 -3.56
C ARG A 18 3.61 -7.45 -2.51
N ALA A 19 3.68 -6.20 -2.04
CA ALA A 19 2.73 -5.64 -1.09
C ALA A 19 1.42 -5.31 -1.81
N SER A 20 0.29 -5.53 -1.15
CA SER A 20 -1.01 -5.12 -1.68
C SER A 20 -1.20 -3.60 -1.66
N SER A 21 -0.56 -2.92 -0.71
CA SER A 21 -0.56 -1.46 -0.56
C SER A 21 0.70 -0.95 0.11
N MET A 22 1.03 0.31 -0.11
CA MET A 22 2.13 0.99 0.58
C MET A 22 1.83 2.48 0.75
N PRO A 23 2.30 3.11 1.84
CA PRO A 23 2.32 4.57 1.95
C PRO A 23 3.47 5.18 1.13
N PRO A 24 3.38 6.46 0.74
CA PRO A 24 4.40 7.16 -0.05
C PRO A 24 5.82 7.09 0.52
N SER A 25 5.97 7.19 1.84
CA SER A 25 7.30 7.08 2.47
C SER A 25 7.90 5.68 2.39
N SER A 26 7.08 4.64 2.31
CA SER A 26 7.53 3.25 2.10
C SER A 26 7.86 2.98 0.64
N LEU A 27 7.05 3.52 -0.29
CA LEU A 27 7.36 3.53 -1.72
C LEU A 27 8.71 4.20 -1.99
N TYR A 28 8.97 5.37 -1.38
CA TYR A 28 10.28 6.02 -1.45
C TYR A 28 11.41 5.09 -1.01
N LYS A 29 11.28 4.45 0.16
CA LYS A 29 12.32 3.54 0.67
C LYS A 29 12.59 2.40 -0.30
N ALA A 30 11.55 1.74 -0.79
CA ALA A 30 11.66 0.62 -1.72
C ALA A 30 12.26 1.04 -3.08
N ALA A 31 11.79 2.16 -3.65
CA ALA A 31 12.31 2.70 -4.90
C ALA A 31 13.78 3.15 -4.80
N MET A 32 14.19 3.72 -3.66
CA MET A 32 15.59 4.08 -3.44
C MET A 32 16.48 2.87 -3.15
N GLN A 33 15.93 1.78 -2.60
CA GLN A 33 16.65 0.52 -2.43
C GLN A 33 16.94 -0.15 -3.80
N SER A 34 15.97 -0.12 -4.72
CA SER A 34 16.18 -0.65 -6.08
C SER A 34 17.07 0.27 -6.92
N ARG A 35 17.01 1.59 -6.71
CA ARG A 35 17.78 2.58 -7.50
C ARG A 35 18.49 3.61 -6.60
N PRO A 36 19.58 3.22 -5.92
CA PRO A 36 20.26 4.09 -4.94
C PRO A 36 20.79 5.42 -5.52
N SER A 37 21.13 5.46 -6.80
CA SER A 37 21.62 6.66 -7.49
C SER A 37 20.61 7.80 -7.54
N LEU A 38 19.31 7.52 -7.36
CA LEU A 38 18.27 8.55 -7.31
C LEU A 38 18.22 9.29 -5.98
N LYS A 39 18.77 8.71 -4.90
CA LYS A 39 18.68 9.26 -3.54
C LYS A 39 19.36 10.62 -3.40
N ALA A 40 20.42 10.87 -4.16
CA ALA A 40 21.17 12.12 -4.11
C ALA A 40 20.49 13.29 -4.87
N LYS A 41 19.44 13.01 -5.66
CA LYS A 41 18.84 14.03 -6.56
C LYS A 41 17.90 15.00 -5.86
N LEU A 42 17.21 14.56 -4.81
CA LEU A 42 16.24 15.34 -4.04
C LEU A 42 16.30 14.91 -2.58
N SER A 43 15.83 15.77 -1.68
CA SER A 43 15.61 15.39 -0.29
C SER A 43 14.49 14.35 -0.18
N LYS A 44 14.45 13.64 0.95
CA LYS A 44 13.38 12.65 1.21
C LYS A 44 11.99 13.29 1.15
N VAL A 45 11.82 14.51 1.68
CA VAL A 45 10.54 15.20 1.73
C VAL A 45 10.05 15.54 0.32
N GLU A 46 10.93 16.08 -0.51
CA GLU A 46 10.61 16.38 -1.92
C GLU A 46 10.28 15.11 -2.71
N TRP A 47 11.02 14.03 -2.48
CA TRP A 47 10.71 12.74 -3.12
C TRP A 47 9.33 12.22 -2.74
N VAL A 48 8.98 12.26 -1.46
CA VAL A 48 7.67 11.79 -0.98
C VAL A 48 6.55 12.63 -1.60
N ALA A 49 6.68 13.96 -1.58
CA ALA A 49 5.69 14.84 -2.20
C ALA A 49 5.56 14.59 -3.71
N ARG A 50 6.67 14.33 -4.40
CA ARG A 50 6.66 14.01 -5.83
C ARG A 50 6.00 12.66 -6.12
N ILE A 51 6.24 11.65 -5.30
CA ILE A 51 5.56 10.34 -5.39
C ILE A 51 4.06 10.53 -5.21
N GLU A 52 3.62 11.29 -4.21
CA GLU A 52 2.19 11.56 -3.97
C GLU A 52 1.52 12.25 -5.17
N SER A 53 2.18 13.26 -5.76
CA SER A 53 1.68 13.93 -6.96
C SER A 53 1.52 12.94 -8.12
N VAL A 54 2.54 12.12 -8.42
CA VAL A 54 2.46 11.16 -9.54
C VAL A 54 1.37 10.12 -9.32
N LEU A 55 1.21 9.63 -8.08
CA LEU A 55 0.15 8.67 -7.74
C LEU A 55 -1.24 9.30 -7.91
N ALA A 56 -1.42 10.55 -7.47
CA ALA A 56 -2.68 11.28 -7.60
C ALA A 56 -3.02 11.56 -9.07
N ASP A 57 -2.06 12.07 -9.84
CA ASP A 57 -2.23 12.39 -11.26
C ASP A 57 -2.62 11.14 -12.07
N ALA A 58 -1.93 10.01 -11.84
CA ALA A 58 -2.21 8.75 -12.54
C ALA A 58 -3.54 8.12 -12.09
N ARG A 59 -3.92 8.28 -10.82
CA ARG A 59 -5.25 7.89 -10.32
C ARG A 59 -6.36 8.65 -11.02
N GLU A 60 -6.23 9.97 -11.15
CA GLU A 60 -7.22 10.81 -11.83
C GLU A 60 -7.29 10.51 -13.33
N ARG A 61 -6.13 10.28 -13.96
CA ARG A 61 -6.02 10.02 -15.40
C ARG A 61 -6.59 8.69 -15.84
N CYS A 62 -6.19 7.58 -15.22
CA CYS A 62 -6.58 6.23 -15.65
C CYS A 62 -7.02 5.30 -14.51
N GLY A 63 -6.76 5.66 -13.26
CA GLY A 63 -7.12 4.84 -12.10
C GLY A 63 -6.18 3.66 -11.86
N VAL A 64 -5.00 3.65 -12.47
CA VAL A 64 -3.96 2.63 -12.26
C VAL A 64 -3.47 2.57 -10.81
N PHE A 65 -3.67 3.65 -10.05
CA PHE A 65 -3.51 3.67 -8.60
C PHE A 65 -4.81 4.01 -7.89
N GLU A 66 -5.00 3.42 -6.71
CA GLU A 66 -6.08 3.76 -5.79
C GLU A 66 -5.53 4.22 -4.44
N ARG A 67 -6.28 5.10 -3.77
CA ARG A 67 -5.94 5.69 -2.48
C ARG A 67 -6.99 5.33 -1.43
N VAL A 68 -6.53 4.89 -0.27
CA VAL A 68 -7.36 4.71 0.93
C VAL A 68 -6.77 5.54 2.05
N GLU A 69 -7.56 6.45 2.60
CA GLU A 69 -7.14 7.26 3.73
C GLU A 69 -7.05 6.40 5.00
N SER A 70 -6.06 6.71 5.84
CA SER A 70 -5.94 6.09 7.16
C SER A 70 -6.63 6.98 8.18
N SER A 71 -7.56 6.41 8.95
CA SER A 71 -8.13 7.07 10.13
C SER A 71 -7.26 6.91 11.38
N GLY A 72 -6.15 6.18 11.28
CA GLY A 72 -5.24 5.94 12.39
C GLY A 72 -4.26 7.09 12.61
N LYS A 73 -3.78 7.20 13.83
CA LYS A 73 -2.69 8.10 14.22
C LYS A 73 -1.50 7.31 14.75
N ASP A 74 -0.32 7.88 14.65
CA ASP A 74 0.90 7.31 15.23
C ASP A 74 0.96 7.53 16.76
N ASN A 75 2.00 7.00 17.40
CA ASN A 75 2.23 7.15 18.85
C ASN A 75 2.47 8.60 19.29
N SER A 76 2.63 9.53 18.36
CA SER A 76 2.79 10.98 18.58
C SER A 76 1.55 11.77 18.13
N ASP A 77 0.41 11.09 17.97
CA ASP A 77 -0.90 11.62 17.56
C ASP A 77 -0.91 12.27 16.17
N ARG A 78 0.07 11.96 15.31
CA ARG A 78 0.10 12.43 13.92
C ARG A 78 -0.71 11.50 13.02
N PRO A 79 -1.48 12.02 12.05
CA PRO A 79 -2.23 11.19 11.13
C PRO A 79 -1.29 10.29 10.32
N LEU A 80 -1.69 9.02 10.14
CA LEU A 80 -0.95 8.09 9.31
C LEU A 80 -1.10 8.43 7.83
N GLU A 81 -0.04 8.19 7.05
CA GLU A 81 -0.05 8.35 5.60
C GLU A 81 -1.12 7.47 4.93
N ALA A 82 -1.74 7.99 3.87
CA ALA A 82 -2.69 7.24 3.07
C ALA A 82 -2.03 6.01 2.43
N GLN A 83 -2.78 4.92 2.31
CA GLN A 83 -2.35 3.71 1.65
C GLN A 83 -2.67 3.77 0.16
N TRP A 84 -1.67 3.47 -0.67
CA TRP A 84 -1.82 3.43 -2.12
C TRP A 84 -1.74 1.99 -2.63
N PHE A 85 -2.52 1.70 -3.66
CA PHE A 85 -2.66 0.39 -4.27
C PHE A 85 -2.43 0.51 -5.77
N TYR A 86 -1.64 -0.40 -6.34
CA TYR A 86 -1.61 -0.60 -7.79
C TYR A 86 -2.83 -1.43 -8.25
N VAL A 87 -3.47 -1.03 -9.35
CA VAL A 87 -4.69 -1.59 -9.93
C VAL A 87 -4.40 -2.06 -11.36
N PRO A 88 -3.95 -3.32 -11.54
CA PRO A 88 -3.59 -3.84 -12.86
C PRO A 88 -4.74 -3.83 -13.87
N GLU A 89 -6.00 -3.80 -13.42
CA GLU A 89 -7.19 -3.72 -14.29
C GLU A 89 -7.35 -2.37 -14.97
N ARG A 90 -6.67 -1.34 -14.46
CA ARG A 90 -6.69 0.04 -14.94
C ARG A 90 -5.36 0.45 -15.56
N ASP A 91 -4.41 -0.45 -15.65
CA ASP A 91 -3.14 -0.20 -16.32
C ASP A 91 -3.37 -0.11 -17.84
N GLU A 92 -2.81 0.90 -18.49
CA GLU A 92 -2.91 1.07 -19.95
C GLU A 92 -2.05 0.02 -20.69
N ASP A 93 -1.02 -0.50 -20.03
CA ASP A 93 -0.15 -1.56 -20.53
C ASP A 93 -0.62 -2.92 -20.00
N GLN A 94 -1.37 -3.64 -20.84
CA GLN A 94 -1.95 -4.94 -20.46
C GLN A 94 -0.90 -6.05 -20.34
N GLU A 95 0.16 -6.03 -21.14
CA GLU A 95 1.24 -7.02 -21.05
C GLU A 95 1.96 -6.90 -19.70
N ARG A 96 2.26 -5.66 -19.28
CA ARG A 96 2.79 -5.38 -17.93
C ARG A 96 1.82 -5.83 -16.85
N ALA A 97 0.53 -5.52 -16.99
CA ALA A 97 -0.47 -5.89 -16.02
C ALA A 97 -0.56 -7.42 -15.83
N GLU A 98 -0.57 -8.18 -16.92
CA GLU A 98 -0.60 -9.64 -16.91
C GLU A 98 0.65 -10.24 -16.25
N LEU A 99 1.83 -9.73 -16.60
CA LEU A 99 3.09 -10.14 -15.98
C LEU A 99 3.05 -9.91 -14.47
N ILE A 100 2.66 -8.71 -14.02
CA ILE A 100 2.61 -8.39 -12.58
C ILE A 100 1.56 -9.24 -11.87
N ARG A 101 0.40 -9.51 -12.49
CA ARG A 101 -0.63 -10.41 -11.94
C ARG A 101 -0.09 -11.82 -11.73
N SER A 102 0.72 -12.32 -12.65
CA SER A 102 1.31 -13.67 -12.54
C SER A 102 2.30 -13.79 -11.37
N MET A 103 2.98 -12.68 -11.01
CA MET A 103 3.98 -12.65 -9.93
C MET A 103 3.39 -12.30 -8.55
N MET A 104 2.29 -11.55 -8.51
CA MET A 104 1.66 -11.10 -7.27
C MET A 104 0.68 -12.14 -6.70
N PRO A 105 0.94 -12.71 -5.52
CA PRO A 105 0.02 -13.66 -4.93
C PRO A 105 -1.30 -13.00 -4.55
N ARG A 106 -2.42 -13.67 -4.83
CA ARG A 106 -3.77 -13.39 -4.27
C ARG A 106 -4.34 -12.00 -4.60
N LEU A 107 -4.20 -11.53 -5.85
CA LEU A 107 -4.77 -10.24 -6.27
C LEU A 107 -6.28 -10.13 -6.03
N GLU A 108 -7.02 -11.23 -6.25
CA GLU A 108 -8.48 -11.25 -6.09
C GLU A 108 -8.96 -11.15 -4.63
N LYS A 109 -8.12 -11.49 -3.64
CA LYS A 109 -8.49 -11.41 -2.21
C LYS A 109 -8.51 -9.96 -1.67
N ARG A 110 -8.20 -8.97 -2.52
CA ARG A 110 -8.01 -7.56 -2.14
C ARG A 110 -9.31 -6.77 -1.94
N LYS A 111 -10.48 -7.27 -2.38
CA LYS A 111 -11.78 -6.61 -2.13
C LYS A 111 -12.02 -6.38 -0.63
N GLU A 112 -11.56 -7.30 0.21
CA GLU A 112 -11.78 -7.26 1.65
C GLU A 112 -10.65 -6.56 2.42
N THR A 113 -9.47 -6.41 1.80
CA THR A 113 -8.32 -5.63 2.32
C THR A 113 -8.41 -4.15 1.98
N ARG A 114 -9.22 -3.76 0.98
CA ARG A 114 -9.54 -2.37 0.62
C ARG A 114 -10.60 -1.72 1.53
N LYS A 115 -10.82 -2.27 2.72
CA LYS A 115 -11.76 -1.74 3.70
C LYS A 115 -11.02 -1.51 5.01
N TYR A 116 -11.24 -0.35 5.61
CA TYR A 116 -10.86 -0.14 7.00
C TYR A 116 -11.72 -1.06 7.89
N LYS A 117 -11.08 -1.79 8.81
CA LYS A 117 -11.74 -2.67 9.77
C LYS A 117 -11.37 -2.24 11.18
N GLN A 118 -12.37 -1.88 11.96
CA GLN A 118 -12.22 -1.62 13.39
C GLN A 118 -12.57 -2.90 14.15
N TYR A 119 -11.57 -3.50 14.80
CA TYR A 119 -11.78 -4.62 15.70
C TYR A 119 -11.93 -4.09 17.11
N TYR A 120 -13.12 -4.27 17.69
CA TYR A 120 -13.32 -4.10 19.12
C TYR A 120 -12.74 -5.32 19.82
N TRP A 121 -11.82 -5.10 20.74
CA TRP A 121 -11.43 -6.12 21.70
C TRP A 121 -11.93 -5.64 23.06
N GLN A 122 -12.84 -6.42 23.65
CA GLN A 122 -13.16 -6.29 25.06
C GLN A 122 -12.29 -7.31 25.78
N PRO A 123 -11.53 -6.91 26.82
CA PRO A 123 -10.95 -7.90 27.71
C PRO A 123 -12.11 -8.74 28.22
N LEU A 124 -12.11 -10.03 27.90
CA LEU A 124 -13.00 -10.96 28.55
C LEU A 124 -12.70 -10.84 30.04
N ASP A 125 -13.73 -10.58 30.85
CA ASP A 125 -13.59 -10.73 32.29
C ASP A 125 -12.97 -12.10 32.54
N LYS A 126 -12.02 -12.18 33.49
CA LYS A 126 -11.22 -13.39 33.73
C LYS A 126 -12.16 -14.59 33.72
N MET A 127 -12.16 -15.36 32.63
CA MET A 127 -13.03 -16.52 32.52
C MET A 127 -12.68 -17.41 33.69
N SER A 128 -13.66 -17.61 34.57
CA SER A 128 -13.55 -18.62 35.62
C SER A 128 -13.18 -19.92 34.91
N LYS A 129 -12.11 -20.50 35.40
CA LYS A 129 -11.47 -21.72 34.90
C LYS A 129 -12.53 -22.81 34.79
N TRP A 130 -12.65 -23.41 33.60
CA TRP A 130 -13.24 -24.73 33.32
C TRP A 130 -14.33 -25.19 34.30
N ASP A 131 -15.61 -25.09 33.90
CA ASP A 131 -16.70 -25.74 34.61
C ASP A 131 -16.57 -27.27 34.45
N PRO A 132 -16.46 -28.04 35.54
CA PRO A 132 -16.35 -29.51 35.46
C PRO A 132 -17.68 -30.21 35.13
N GLU A 133 -18.76 -29.49 34.82
CA GLU A 133 -20.06 -30.07 34.45
C GLU A 133 -20.14 -30.56 33.00
N ASP A 134 -19.16 -30.25 32.14
CA ASP A 134 -19.09 -30.74 30.76
C ASP A 134 -18.53 -32.19 30.62
N GLU A 135 -18.32 -32.91 31.73
CA GLU A 135 -17.82 -34.30 31.74
C GLU A 135 -18.88 -35.40 32.04
N MET A 136 -20.19 -35.13 31.92
CA MET A 136 -21.24 -36.15 32.10
C MET A 136 -22.02 -36.51 30.82
#